data_AF-A0A9C7QXQ8-F1
#
_entry.id   AF-A0A9C7QXQ8-F1
#
_cell.length_a   1.000
_cell.length_b   1.000
_cell.length_c   1.000
_cell.angle_alpha   90.00
_cell.angle_beta   90.00
_cell.angle_gamma   90.00
#
_symmetry.space_group_name_H-M   'P 1'
#
loop_
_entity.id
_entity.type
_entity.pdbx_description
1 polymer ?
#
loop_
_entity_poly.entity_id
_entity_poly.type
_entity_poly.pdbx_seq_one_letter_code
_entity_poly.pdbx_strand_id
1 'polypeptide(L)'
;MKKLLVACCLLSGFASTSVLADAAQDLQSRLAKVNSFHASFSQTVTSGDGAAVQQGEGELWVKRPNLFNWHMTSPDESVLVSDGQTLWFYNPFVEQVTATWLKNATGNTPFMLITRNNANDWKQYNVKQKGNDFELTPKSSSGNLKQFAISVDNSGTIRSFAAVEQDGQRSSYTLKSQQNVAADASKFKFTPPKGVTLDDQRQ
;
A
#
# COMPACT_ATOMS: atom_id res chain seq x y z
N MET A 1 -54.96 48.65 17.43
CA MET A 1 -54.62 47.34 16.82
C MET A 1 -53.11 47.27 16.62
N LYS A 2 -52.38 46.60 17.52
CA LYS A 2 -50.91 46.51 17.50
C LYS A 2 -50.51 45.22 16.75
N LYS A 3 -49.83 45.34 15.61
CA LYS A 3 -49.29 44.21 14.86
C LYS A 3 -47.90 43.87 15.42
N LEU A 4 -47.75 42.71 16.06
CA LEU A 4 -46.45 42.17 16.47
C LEU A 4 -45.73 41.61 15.22
N LEU A 5 -44.56 42.16 14.94
CA LEU A 5 -43.57 41.58 14.03
C LEU A 5 -42.84 40.46 14.76
N VAL A 6 -43.04 39.21 14.32
CA VAL A 6 -42.21 38.07 14.74
C VAL A 6 -41.04 37.98 13.78
N ALA A 7 -39.86 38.34 14.27
CA ALA A 7 -38.59 38.20 13.58
C ALA A 7 -38.22 36.72 13.50
N CYS A 8 -38.16 36.19 12.27
CA CYS A 8 -37.70 34.84 11.99
C CYS A 8 -36.16 34.84 11.96
N CYS A 9 -35.53 34.45 13.07
CA CYS A 9 -34.08 34.21 13.10
C CYS A 9 -33.77 32.93 12.30
N LEU A 10 -33.35 33.11 11.05
CA LEU A 10 -32.73 32.08 10.23
C LEU A 10 -31.38 31.70 10.86
N LEU A 11 -31.36 30.60 11.63
CA LEU A 11 -30.11 29.92 11.99
C LEU A 11 -29.56 29.23 10.74
N SER A 12 -28.70 29.94 10.01
CA SER A 12 -27.84 29.35 8.97
C SER A 12 -26.80 28.46 9.65
N GLY A 13 -27.09 27.16 9.76
CA GLY A 13 -26.10 26.16 10.13
C GLY A 13 -25.02 26.08 9.06
N PHE A 14 -23.81 26.56 9.38
CA PHE A 14 -22.62 26.26 8.60
C PHE A 14 -22.33 24.77 8.74
N ALA A 15 -22.77 23.98 7.77
CA ALA A 15 -22.29 22.62 7.59
C ALA A 15 -20.84 22.70 7.11
N SER A 16 -19.87 22.55 8.02
CA SER A 16 -18.45 22.45 7.70
C SER A 16 -18.18 21.14 6.95
N THR A 17 -18.28 21.17 5.62
CA THR A 17 -17.94 20.04 4.74
C THR A 17 -16.48 20.11 4.33
N SER A 18 -15.54 19.89 5.26
CA SER A 18 -14.11 20.04 4.96
C SER A 18 -13.21 19.05 5.72
N VAL A 19 -13.30 17.74 5.42
CA VAL A 19 -12.33 16.76 5.95
C VAL A 19 -11.92 15.67 4.94
N LEU A 20 -12.74 15.32 3.95
CA LEU A 20 -12.47 14.14 3.10
C LEU A 20 -11.39 14.34 2.02
N ALA A 21 -11.26 15.55 1.45
CA ALA A 21 -10.24 15.80 0.42
C ALA A 21 -8.83 15.98 1.00
N ASP A 22 -8.74 16.42 2.26
CA ASP A 22 -7.48 16.76 2.92
C ASP A 22 -6.64 15.51 3.23
N ALA A 23 -7.26 14.45 3.77
CA ALA A 23 -6.55 13.24 4.18
C ALA A 23 -5.82 12.53 3.03
N ALA A 24 -6.46 12.41 1.86
CA ALA A 24 -5.84 11.79 0.68
C ALA A 24 -4.68 12.63 0.15
N GLN A 25 -4.80 13.96 0.20
CA GLN A 25 -3.76 14.89 -0.23
C GLN A 25 -2.58 14.90 0.75
N ASP A 26 -2.85 14.88 2.06
CA ASP A 26 -1.81 14.80 3.09
C ASP A 26 -1.03 13.49 2.96
N LEU A 27 -1.71 12.34 2.85
CA LEU A 27 -1.07 11.04 2.62
C LEU A 27 -0.13 11.08 1.40
N GLN A 28 -0.63 11.59 0.27
CA GLN A 28 0.17 11.75 -0.95
C GLN A 28 1.39 12.63 -0.73
N SER A 29 1.22 13.75 -0.02
CA SER A 29 2.29 14.70 0.27
C SER A 29 3.37 14.10 1.16
N ARG A 30 2.99 13.28 2.15
CA ARG A 30 3.93 12.57 3.03
C ARG A 30 4.70 11.53 2.24
N LEU A 31 4.03 10.71 1.44
CA LEU A 31 4.67 9.69 0.61
C LEU A 31 5.62 10.29 -0.45
N ALA A 32 5.33 11.50 -0.93
CA ALA A 32 6.18 12.19 -1.92
C ALA A 32 7.50 12.73 -1.35
N LYS A 33 7.65 12.82 -0.02
CA LYS A 33 8.89 13.30 0.64
C LYS A 33 10.04 12.30 0.56
N VAL A 34 9.72 11.03 0.36
CA VAL A 34 10.70 9.95 0.22
C VAL A 34 10.47 9.30 -1.13
N ASN A 35 11.41 9.34 -2.06
CA ASN A 35 11.23 8.65 -3.34
C ASN A 35 12.00 7.34 -3.43
N SER A 36 12.95 7.11 -2.53
CA SER A 36 13.72 5.87 -2.48
C SER A 36 14.03 5.54 -1.02
N PHE A 37 13.80 4.30 -0.62
CA PHE A 37 14.13 3.84 0.72
C PHE A 37 14.41 2.34 0.77
N HIS A 38 15.11 1.96 1.84
CA HIS A 38 15.28 0.58 2.29
C HIS A 38 14.68 0.45 3.69
N ALA A 39 14.05 -0.68 4.00
CA ALA A 39 13.60 -1.01 5.35
C ALA A 39 13.55 -2.53 5.54
N SER A 40 13.75 -3.00 6.77
CA SER A 40 13.34 -4.35 7.14
C SER A 40 11.86 -4.37 7.52
N PHE A 41 11.21 -5.52 7.38
CA PHE A 41 9.82 -5.69 7.79
C PHE A 41 9.60 -6.97 8.59
N SER A 42 8.60 -6.93 9.47
CA SER A 42 7.95 -8.13 10.01
C SER A 42 6.50 -8.14 9.52
N GLN A 43 6.02 -9.30 9.08
CA GLN A 43 4.68 -9.58 8.60
C GLN A 43 3.93 -10.47 9.59
N THR A 44 2.65 -10.19 9.77
CA THR A 44 1.68 -11.11 10.39
C THR A 44 0.45 -11.22 9.53
N VAL A 45 0.06 -12.44 9.18
CA VAL A 45 -1.19 -12.77 8.49
C VAL A 45 -2.14 -13.40 9.51
N THR A 46 -3.34 -12.87 9.61
CA THR A 46 -4.41 -13.44 10.44
C THR A 46 -5.63 -13.75 9.59
N SER A 47 -6.34 -14.84 9.89
CA SER A 47 -7.64 -15.17 9.28
C SER A 47 -8.76 -14.26 9.80
N GLY A 48 -9.94 -14.33 9.17
CA GLY A 48 -11.09 -13.49 9.52
C GLY A 48 -11.64 -13.70 10.94
N ASP A 49 -11.35 -14.84 11.56
CA ASP A 49 -11.65 -15.15 12.98
C ASP A 49 -10.54 -14.68 13.95
N GLY A 50 -9.46 -14.10 13.44
CA GLY A 50 -8.34 -13.56 14.21
C GLY A 50 -7.22 -14.55 14.53
N ALA A 51 -7.30 -15.80 14.08
CA ALA A 51 -6.20 -16.75 14.27
C ALA A 51 -4.97 -16.35 13.43
N ALA A 52 -3.78 -16.50 14.01
CA ALA A 52 -2.53 -16.28 13.26
C ALA A 52 -2.33 -17.41 12.25
N VAL A 53 -2.22 -17.05 10.97
CA VAL A 53 -2.01 -17.99 9.86
C VAL A 53 -0.53 -18.10 9.54
N GLN A 54 0.17 -16.96 9.48
CA GLN A 54 1.58 -16.90 9.12
C GLN A 54 2.25 -15.68 9.75
N GLN A 55 3.53 -15.81 10.07
CA GLN A 55 4.42 -14.70 10.36
C GLN A 55 5.59 -14.77 9.41
N GLY A 56 6.21 -13.64 9.11
CA GLY A 56 7.38 -13.61 8.24
C GLY A 56 8.22 -12.36 8.46
N GLU A 57 9.45 -12.38 7.96
CA GLU A 57 10.37 -11.25 8.02
C GLU A 57 11.15 -11.12 6.73
N GLY A 58 11.63 -9.92 6.45
CA GLY A 58 12.41 -9.67 5.25
C GLY A 58 12.86 -8.24 5.09
N GLU A 59 13.29 -7.92 3.87
CA GLU A 59 13.75 -6.61 3.46
C GLU A 59 12.93 -6.06 2.29
N LEU A 60 12.80 -4.75 2.28
CA LEU A 60 12.09 -4.01 1.26
C LEU A 60 12.94 -2.86 0.74
N TRP A 61 13.14 -2.85 -0.58
CA TRP A 61 13.69 -1.73 -1.32
C TRP A 61 12.60 -1.12 -2.18
N VAL A 62 12.45 0.21 -2.16
CA VAL A 62 11.50 0.94 -3.00
C VAL A 62 12.21 2.09 -3.68
N LYS A 63 11.90 2.30 -4.96
CA LYS A 63 12.21 3.52 -5.69
C LYS A 63 11.01 3.92 -6.55
N ARG A 64 10.42 5.06 -6.23
CA ARG A 64 9.23 5.56 -6.91
C ARG A 64 9.59 6.16 -8.29
N PRO A 65 8.67 6.05 -9.26
CA PRO A 65 7.49 5.18 -9.25
C PRO A 65 7.84 3.72 -9.58
N ASN A 66 7.01 2.79 -9.12
CA ASN A 66 6.91 1.40 -9.60
C ASN A 66 8.11 0.45 -9.39
N LEU A 67 9.28 0.90 -8.94
CA LEU A 67 10.40 0.01 -8.67
C LEU A 67 10.38 -0.44 -7.22
N PHE A 68 10.45 -1.75 -7.01
CA PHE A 68 10.60 -2.31 -5.69
C PHE A 68 11.23 -3.69 -5.75
N ASN A 69 11.84 -4.09 -4.63
CA ASN A 69 12.30 -5.44 -4.37
C ASN A 69 11.88 -5.79 -2.96
N TRP A 70 10.93 -6.70 -2.89
CA TRP A 70 10.43 -7.28 -1.66
C TRP A 70 11.03 -8.67 -1.52
N HIS A 71 11.87 -8.85 -0.51
CA HIS A 71 12.54 -10.12 -0.25
C HIS A 71 12.13 -10.61 1.13
N MET A 72 11.25 -11.61 1.17
CA MET A 72 10.94 -12.33 2.38
C MET A 72 12.00 -13.40 2.60
N THR A 73 12.62 -13.40 3.78
CA THR A 73 13.74 -14.29 4.13
C THR A 73 13.33 -15.41 5.09
N SER A 74 12.20 -15.25 5.79
CA SER A 74 11.72 -16.21 6.79
C SER A 74 10.19 -16.15 6.87
N PRO A 75 9.49 -17.27 7.13
CA PRO A 75 10.02 -18.64 7.28
C PRO A 75 10.41 -19.25 5.93
N ASP A 76 9.68 -18.91 4.88
CA ASP A 76 9.91 -19.37 3.51
C ASP A 76 10.40 -18.20 2.66
N GLU A 77 11.53 -18.42 1.98
CA GLU A 77 12.10 -17.39 1.13
C GLU A 77 11.20 -17.12 -0.08
N SER A 78 10.96 -15.85 -0.39
CA SER A 78 10.32 -15.45 -1.64
C SER A 78 10.74 -14.05 -2.04
N VAL A 79 10.81 -13.81 -3.35
CA VAL A 79 11.26 -12.54 -3.91
C VAL A 79 10.20 -12.01 -4.87
N LEU A 80 9.77 -10.78 -4.65
CA LEU A 80 8.88 -10.05 -5.54
C LEU A 80 9.57 -8.76 -6.00
N VAL A 81 9.98 -8.73 -7.27
CA VAL A 81 10.74 -7.62 -7.87
C VAL A 81 9.92 -6.98 -8.98
N SER A 82 9.86 -5.65 -8.97
CA SER A 82 9.36 -4.86 -10.10
C SER A 82 10.49 -4.05 -10.71
N ASP A 83 10.72 -4.26 -12.00
CA ASP A 83 11.64 -3.47 -12.83
C ASP A 83 10.95 -2.24 -13.45
N GLY A 84 9.69 -2.00 -13.09
CA GLY A 84 8.86 -0.90 -13.58
C GLY A 84 7.96 -1.28 -14.74
N GLN A 85 8.18 -2.43 -15.37
CA GLN A 85 7.35 -2.97 -16.45
C GLN A 85 6.90 -4.41 -16.17
N THR A 86 7.81 -5.27 -15.73
CA THR A 86 7.57 -6.67 -15.35
C THR A 86 7.56 -6.78 -13.84
N LEU A 87 6.60 -7.54 -13.33
CA LEU A 87 6.57 -8.05 -11.96
C LEU A 87 7.06 -9.49 -11.98
N TRP A 88 8.16 -9.72 -11.29
CA TRP A 88 8.80 -11.03 -11.13
C TRP A 88 8.48 -11.55 -9.74
N PHE A 89 7.87 -12.73 -9.67
CA PHE A 89 7.73 -13.47 -8.43
C PHE A 89 8.62 -14.71 -8.50
N TYR A 90 9.49 -14.90 -7.52
CA TYR A 90 10.39 -16.04 -7.43
C TYR A 90 10.19 -16.74 -6.10
N ASN A 91 9.95 -18.05 -6.18
CA ASN A 91 9.94 -18.94 -5.04
C ASN A 91 11.10 -19.95 -5.20
N PRO A 92 12.18 -19.82 -4.40
CA PRO A 92 13.31 -20.74 -4.41
C PRO A 92 12.95 -22.18 -4.07
N PHE A 93 11.98 -22.40 -3.17
CA PHE A 93 11.64 -23.74 -2.68
C PHE A 93 11.10 -24.66 -3.80
N VAL A 94 10.32 -24.09 -4.72
CA VAL A 94 9.79 -24.82 -5.88
C VAL A 94 10.56 -24.54 -7.17
N GLU A 95 11.68 -23.82 -7.10
CA GLU A 95 12.51 -23.44 -8.24
C GLU A 95 11.69 -22.85 -9.41
N GLN A 96 10.76 -21.92 -9.10
CA GLN A 96 9.87 -21.32 -10.08
C GLN A 96 9.88 -19.79 -10.02
N VAL A 97 9.93 -19.17 -11.20
CA VAL A 97 9.73 -17.74 -11.44
C VAL A 97 8.46 -17.55 -12.25
N THR A 98 7.59 -16.65 -11.82
CA THR A 98 6.46 -16.15 -12.61
C THR A 98 6.74 -14.72 -13.04
N ALA A 99 6.57 -14.42 -14.33
CA ALA A 99 6.67 -13.07 -14.89
C ALA A 99 5.30 -12.58 -15.37
N THR A 100 4.86 -11.42 -14.88
CA THR A 100 3.60 -10.77 -15.31
C THR A 100 3.84 -9.31 -15.66
N TRP A 101 3.00 -8.72 -16.51
CA TRP A 101 3.05 -7.28 -16.71
C TRP A 101 2.63 -6.55 -15.44
N LEU A 102 3.45 -5.62 -14.97
CA LEU A 102 3.17 -4.82 -13.76
C LEU A 102 1.80 -4.16 -13.86
N LYS A 103 1.47 -3.58 -15.03
CA LYS A 103 0.17 -2.94 -15.29
C LYS A 103 -1.04 -3.83 -14.97
N ASN A 104 -0.93 -5.15 -15.20
CA ASN A 104 -1.99 -6.12 -14.94
C ASN A 104 -2.07 -6.50 -13.44
N ALA A 105 -0.94 -6.49 -12.73
CA ALA A 105 -0.88 -6.74 -11.29
C ALA A 105 -1.28 -5.52 -10.44
N THR A 106 -1.16 -4.31 -10.98
CA THR A 106 -1.32 -3.05 -10.21
C THR A 106 -2.73 -2.74 -9.71
N GLY A 107 -3.75 -3.47 -10.17
CA GLY A 107 -5.14 -3.10 -9.88
C GLY A 107 -5.58 -3.27 -8.42
N ASN A 108 -4.97 -4.18 -7.64
CA ASN A 108 -5.63 -4.69 -6.43
C ASN A 108 -4.75 -4.88 -5.18
N THR A 109 -3.45 -4.53 -5.20
CA THR A 109 -2.60 -4.72 -4.01
C THR A 109 -2.26 -3.38 -3.35
N PRO A 110 -2.54 -3.20 -2.05
CA PRO A 110 -2.32 -1.91 -1.41
C PRO A 110 -0.87 -1.43 -1.36
N PHE A 111 0.08 -2.37 -1.40
CA PHE A 111 1.50 -2.04 -1.52
C PHE A 111 1.82 -1.26 -2.81
N MET A 112 1.12 -1.56 -3.92
CA MET A 112 1.30 -0.84 -5.18
C MET A 112 0.83 0.61 -5.11
N LEU A 113 -0.16 0.93 -4.28
CA LEU A 113 -0.58 2.32 -4.04
C LEU A 113 0.57 3.12 -3.41
N ILE A 114 1.28 2.51 -2.46
CA ILE A 114 2.43 3.11 -1.77
C ILE A 114 3.58 3.36 -2.75
N THR A 115 3.91 2.39 -3.60
CA THR A 115 5.06 2.48 -4.54
C THR A 115 4.78 3.38 -5.74
N ARG A 116 3.52 3.51 -6.17
CA ARG A 116 3.09 4.43 -7.24
C ARG A 116 2.93 5.87 -6.78
N ASN A 117 2.30 6.06 -5.62
CA ASN A 117 1.83 7.35 -5.11
C ASN A 117 1.13 8.21 -6.19
N ASN A 118 0.21 7.62 -6.95
CA ASN A 118 -0.48 8.29 -8.05
C ASN A 118 -1.84 8.86 -7.60
N ALA A 119 -2.08 10.15 -7.85
CA ALA A 119 -3.31 10.86 -7.51
C ALA A 119 -4.59 10.18 -8.02
N ASN A 120 -4.57 9.53 -9.19
CA ASN A 120 -5.73 8.86 -9.75
C ASN A 120 -6.07 7.55 -9.01
N ASP A 121 -5.08 6.89 -8.41
CA ASP A 121 -5.32 5.70 -7.61
C ASP A 121 -6.03 6.08 -6.30
N TRP A 122 -5.52 7.11 -5.62
CA TRP A 122 -6.10 7.58 -4.34
C TRP A 122 -7.54 8.07 -4.46
N LYS A 123 -7.96 8.60 -5.62
CA LYS A 123 -9.35 8.99 -5.89
C LYS A 123 -10.34 7.82 -5.85
N GLN A 124 -9.87 6.57 -6.01
CA GLN A 124 -10.70 5.38 -5.96
C GLN A 124 -11.04 4.94 -4.53
N TYR A 125 -10.49 5.61 -3.52
CA TYR A 125 -10.65 5.28 -2.11
C TYR A 125 -11.32 6.44 -1.35
N ASN A 126 -12.07 6.08 -0.32
CA ASN A 126 -12.41 6.99 0.76
C ASN A 126 -11.27 6.93 1.78
N VAL A 127 -10.61 8.08 2.01
CA VAL A 127 -9.45 8.17 2.92
C VAL A 127 -9.87 8.87 4.20
N LYS A 128 -9.62 8.23 5.34
CA LYS A 128 -9.75 8.82 6.68
C LYS A 128 -8.37 8.93 7.30
N GLN A 129 -8.18 9.96 8.11
CA GLN A 129 -6.92 10.22 8.80
C GLN A 129 -7.14 10.42 10.30
N LYS A 130 -6.24 9.85 11.11
CA LYS A 130 -6.11 10.10 12.54
C LYS A 130 -4.63 10.23 12.88
N GLY A 131 -4.13 11.47 12.97
CA GLY A 131 -2.70 11.71 13.20
C GLY A 131 -1.85 11.22 12.02
N ASN A 132 -1.03 10.19 12.26
CA ASN A 132 -0.19 9.55 11.24
C ASN A 132 -0.85 8.33 10.58
N ASP A 133 -2.01 7.91 11.06
CA ASP A 133 -2.70 6.72 10.57
C ASP A 133 -3.74 7.11 9.52
N PHE A 134 -3.70 6.42 8.39
CA PHE A 134 -4.62 6.58 7.27
C PHE A 134 -5.34 5.27 7.00
N GLU A 135 -6.66 5.34 6.89
CA GLU A 135 -7.51 4.22 6.49
C GLU A 135 -8.13 4.51 5.13
N LEU A 136 -8.02 3.54 4.23
CA LEU A 136 -8.52 3.60 2.87
C LEU A 136 -9.53 2.49 2.65
N THR A 137 -10.73 2.88 2.22
CA THR A 137 -11.78 1.94 1.82
C THR A 137 -12.08 2.15 0.33
N PRO A 138 -11.99 1.10 -0.51
CA PRO A 138 -12.37 1.21 -1.92
C PRO A 138 -13.79 1.76 -2.09
N LYS A 139 -13.98 2.65 -3.07
CA LYS A 139 -15.32 3.14 -3.45
C LYS A 139 -16.10 2.10 -4.26
N SER A 140 -15.42 1.18 -4.94
CA SER A 140 -16.00 0.03 -5.64
C SER A 140 -15.83 -1.25 -4.83
N SER A 141 -16.81 -2.14 -4.88
CA SER A 141 -16.78 -3.47 -4.27
C SER A 141 -16.31 -4.58 -5.22
N SER A 142 -15.83 -4.25 -6.42
CA SER A 142 -15.42 -5.23 -7.43
C SER A 142 -14.08 -5.92 -7.18
N GLY A 143 -13.30 -5.46 -6.18
CA GLY A 143 -11.98 -6.01 -5.85
C GLY A 143 -11.99 -6.86 -4.58
N ASN A 144 -10.92 -7.66 -4.40
CA ASN A 144 -10.75 -8.49 -3.20
C ASN A 144 -10.32 -7.69 -1.95
N LEU A 145 -9.92 -6.43 -2.11
CA LEU A 145 -9.55 -5.56 -1.00
C LEU A 145 -10.80 -5.02 -0.30
N LYS A 146 -10.90 -5.22 1.02
CA LYS A 146 -11.93 -4.61 1.88
C LYS A 146 -11.46 -3.30 2.48
N GLN A 147 -10.24 -3.27 3.00
CA GLN A 147 -9.66 -2.09 3.64
C GLN A 147 -8.14 -2.11 3.52
N PHE A 148 -7.54 -0.93 3.38
CA PHE A 148 -6.12 -0.73 3.57
C PHE A 148 -5.86 0.28 4.68
N ALA A 149 -4.82 0.06 5.48
CA ALA A 149 -4.35 0.99 6.49
C ALA A 149 -2.86 1.25 6.29
N ILE A 150 -2.42 2.48 6.51
CA ILE A 150 -1.01 2.88 6.48
C ILE A 150 -0.73 3.90 7.56
N SER A 151 0.38 3.72 8.28
CA SER A 151 0.92 4.71 9.20
C SER A 151 2.15 5.37 8.59
N VAL A 152 2.08 6.67 8.35
CA VAL A 152 3.17 7.45 7.73
C VAL A 152 3.38 8.76 8.48
N ASP A 153 4.62 8.98 8.92
CA ASP A 153 5.03 10.18 9.63
C ASP A 153 5.01 11.40 8.70
N ASN A 154 4.96 12.60 9.28
CA ASN A 154 5.10 13.86 8.54
C ASN A 154 6.38 13.93 7.70
N SER A 155 7.43 13.18 8.05
CA SER A 155 8.69 13.09 7.30
C SER A 155 8.60 12.20 6.05
N GLY A 156 7.51 11.46 5.86
CA GLY A 156 7.37 10.44 4.82
C GLY A 156 7.91 9.06 5.20
N THR A 157 8.31 8.87 6.47
CA THR A 157 8.70 7.56 7.00
C THR A 157 7.45 6.70 7.20
N ILE A 158 7.42 5.52 6.60
CA ILE A 158 6.31 4.57 6.74
C ILE A 158 6.63 3.67 7.92
N ARG A 159 5.70 3.57 8.88
CA ARG A 159 5.86 2.73 10.08
C ARG A 159 5.21 1.38 9.92
N SER A 160 4.04 1.34 9.30
CA SER A 160 3.29 0.11 9.11
C SER A 160 2.28 0.27 8.00
N PHE A 161 1.80 -0.86 7.49
CA PHE A 161 0.63 -0.92 6.64
C PHE A 161 -0.05 -2.28 6.77
N ALA A 162 -1.35 -2.33 6.47
CA ALA A 162 -2.11 -3.56 6.52
C ALA A 162 -3.19 -3.60 5.44
N ALA A 163 -3.39 -4.77 4.84
CA ALA A 163 -4.48 -5.06 3.93
C ALA A 163 -5.46 -6.00 4.61
N VAL A 164 -6.76 -5.73 4.48
CA VAL A 164 -7.85 -6.63 4.87
C VAL A 164 -8.59 -7.01 3.59
N GLU A 165 -8.72 -8.31 3.35
CA GLU A 165 -9.43 -8.86 2.19
C GLU A 165 -10.93 -9.07 2.51
N GLN A 166 -11.74 -9.38 1.49
CA GLN A 166 -13.18 -9.56 1.64
C GLN A 166 -13.54 -10.75 2.55
N ASP A 167 -12.71 -11.79 2.55
CA ASP A 167 -12.84 -12.96 3.43
C ASP A 167 -12.45 -12.66 4.90
N GLY A 168 -11.97 -11.44 5.18
CA GLY A 168 -11.54 -10.99 6.49
C GLY A 168 -10.08 -11.28 6.81
N GLN A 169 -9.34 -11.96 5.92
CA GLN A 169 -7.91 -12.15 6.08
C GLN A 169 -7.21 -10.80 6.16
N ARG A 170 -6.31 -10.66 7.14
CA ARG A 170 -5.55 -9.44 7.37
C ARG A 170 -4.06 -9.71 7.29
N SER A 171 -3.39 -9.07 6.34
CA SER A 171 -1.94 -9.04 6.21
C SER A 171 -1.41 -7.72 6.74
N SER A 172 -0.67 -7.75 7.86
CA SER A 172 -0.09 -6.57 8.52
C SER A 172 1.43 -6.59 8.42
N TYR A 173 2.02 -5.45 8.10
CA TYR A 173 3.46 -5.25 7.94
C TYR A 173 3.93 -4.11 8.83
N THR A 174 5.00 -4.33 9.58
CA THR A 174 5.69 -3.30 10.37
C THR A 174 7.06 -3.07 9.78
N LEU A 175 7.34 -1.83 9.37
CA LEU A 175 8.64 -1.45 8.83
C LEU A 175 9.55 -0.96 9.97
N LYS A 176 10.80 -1.42 9.95
CA LYS A 176 11.85 -1.04 10.88
C LYS A 176 13.05 -0.49 10.11
N SER A 177 13.83 0.34 10.78
CA SER A 177 15.11 0.85 10.28
C SER A 177 15.03 1.46 8.87
N GLN A 178 13.96 2.19 8.56
CA GLN A 178 13.81 2.83 7.26
C GLN A 178 14.96 3.82 7.01
N GLN A 179 15.68 3.62 5.92
CA GLN A 179 16.74 4.51 5.44
C GLN A 179 16.34 5.10 4.10
N ASN A 180 16.28 6.43 4.03
CA ASN A 180 15.93 7.17 2.81
C ASN A 180 17.18 7.36 1.95
N VAL A 181 17.62 6.28 1.30
CA VAL A 181 18.84 6.24 0.49
C VAL A 181 18.51 6.08 -1.00
N ALA A 182 19.39 6.56 -1.87
CA ALA A 182 19.34 6.24 -3.28
C ALA A 182 19.68 4.76 -3.48
N ALA A 183 18.67 3.94 -3.77
CA ALA A 183 18.85 2.51 -3.98
C ALA A 183 19.59 2.26 -5.31
N ASP A 184 20.53 1.32 -5.28
CA ASP A 184 21.22 0.87 -6.48
C ASP A 184 20.22 0.29 -7.49
N ALA A 185 20.37 0.62 -8.78
CA ALA A 185 19.46 0.17 -9.82
C ALA A 185 19.43 -1.37 -9.97
N SER A 186 20.50 -2.06 -9.59
CA SER A 186 20.57 -3.53 -9.58
C SER A 186 19.56 -4.17 -8.63
N LYS A 187 19.14 -3.48 -7.56
CA LYS A 187 18.12 -3.99 -6.63
C LYS A 187 16.78 -4.25 -7.31
N PHE A 188 16.48 -3.55 -8.40
CA PHE A 188 15.20 -3.63 -9.10
C PHE A 188 15.27 -4.44 -10.41
N LYS A 189 16.38 -5.14 -10.64
CA LYS A 189 16.55 -6.04 -11.77
C LYS A 189 16.46 -7.47 -11.28
N PHE A 190 15.73 -8.30 -12.02
CA PHE A 190 15.65 -9.72 -11.75
C PHE A 190 16.20 -10.51 -12.94
N THR A 191 16.91 -11.58 -12.66
CA THR A 191 17.37 -12.54 -13.65
C THR A 191 17.07 -13.91 -13.08
N PRO A 192 16.23 -14.73 -13.74
CA PRO A 192 15.94 -16.07 -13.27
C PRO A 192 17.24 -16.86 -13.02
N PRO A 193 17.41 -17.48 -11.83
CA PRO A 193 18.57 -18.31 -11.57
C PRO A 193 18.65 -19.47 -12.57
N LYS A 194 19.86 -19.97 -12.82
CA LYS A 194 20.06 -21.11 -13.72
C LYS A 194 19.34 -22.34 -13.16
N GLY A 195 18.56 -23.03 -14.00
CA GLY A 195 17.83 -24.24 -13.64
C GLY A 195 16.40 -24.00 -13.14
N VAL A 196 16.04 -22.75 -12.84
CA VAL A 196 14.71 -22.36 -12.37
C VAL A 196 13.73 -22.26 -13.54
N THR A 197 12.53 -22.80 -13.35
CA THR A 197 11.46 -22.76 -14.37
C THR A 197 10.87 -21.36 -14.45
N LEU A 198 10.75 -20.82 -15.67
CA LEU A 198 10.07 -19.54 -15.93
C LEU A 198 8.66 -19.79 -16.49
N ASP A 199 7.66 -19.39 -15.72
CA ASP A 199 6.28 -19.21 -16.17
C ASP A 199 6.07 -17.76 -16.61
N ASP A 200 6.17 -17.52 -17.92
CA ASP A 200 6.00 -16.18 -18.51
C ASP A 200 4.55 -15.94 -18.93
N GLN A 201 3.84 -15.16 -18.13
CA GLN A 201 2.42 -14.83 -18.32
C GLN A 201 2.21 -13.46 -19.01
N ARG A 202 3.27 -12.89 -19.58
CA ARG A 202 3.18 -11.62 -20.33
C ARG A 202 2.58 -11.87 -21.71
N GLN A 203 1.31 -11.48 -21.86
CA GLN A 203 0.58 -11.46 -23.13
C GLN A 203 0.48 -10.04 -23.69
#